data_AF-A0A091KKW8-F1
#
_entry.id   AF-A0A091KKW8-F1
#
_cell.length_a   1.000
_cell.length_b   1.000
_cell.length_c   1.000
_cell.angle_alpha   90.00
_cell.angle_beta   90.00
_cell.angle_gamma   90.00
#
_symmetry.space_group_name_H-M   'P 1'
#
loop_
_entity.id
_entity.type
_entity.pdbx_description
1 polymer ?
#
loop_
_entity_poly.entity_id
_entity_poly.type
_entity_poly.pdbx_seq_one_letter_code
_entity_poly.pdbx_strand_id
1 'polypeptide(L)'
;GQIVGGHEAQPHSRPYMAYLKLESSGCGGFLVAPDWVMTAAHCKGNITIILGAHNIYRPETTQQVRGVLQYHPHPGYNPTTVANDIMLLKARQSCSRQWATLNEYVKTIPLPKTGSDLPTGTRCSISGWGLIDGNEVTSKLFESKVAIYSRRKCSLFYPHLSTGMVCAGSFHQLTDSSQGDSGGPLVCKNMAHGIVSFGYPQPPSVYTRIASYLPWIRRVMKK
;
A
#
# COMPACT_ATOMS: atom_id res chain seq x y z
N GLY A 1 -1.76 -22.24 2.39
CA GLY A 1 -1.51 -21.84 0.99
C GLY A 1 -0.48 -20.73 0.93
N GLN A 2 -0.10 -20.28 -0.27
CA GLN A 2 0.74 -19.08 -0.50
C GLN A 2 -0.16 -17.91 -0.91
N ILE A 3 0.30 -16.65 -0.76
CA ILE A 3 -0.16 -15.57 -1.67
C ILE A 3 -0.06 -16.20 -3.04
N VAL A 4 -1.13 -16.22 -3.83
CA VAL A 4 -1.04 -16.96 -5.09
C VAL A 4 0.00 -16.23 -5.95
N GLY A 5 1.20 -16.82 -6.00
CA GLY A 5 2.39 -16.22 -6.60
C GLY A 5 3.41 -15.52 -5.68
N GLY A 6 3.17 -15.43 -4.38
CA GLY A 6 4.07 -14.85 -3.39
C GLY A 6 4.65 -15.86 -2.41
N HIS A 7 5.50 -15.39 -1.50
CA HIS A 7 6.06 -16.19 -0.41
C HIS A 7 6.00 -15.39 0.90
N GLU A 8 6.08 -16.07 2.04
CA GLU A 8 6.19 -15.40 3.33
C GLU A 8 7.41 -14.47 3.28
N ALA A 9 7.21 -13.20 3.62
CA ALA A 9 8.31 -12.26 3.70
C ALA A 9 9.23 -12.66 4.86
N GLN A 10 10.53 -12.41 4.74
CA GLN A 10 11.39 -12.55 5.91
C GLN A 10 10.87 -11.62 7.03
N PRO A 11 10.75 -12.10 8.29
CA PRO A 11 10.24 -11.29 9.38
C PRO A 11 10.90 -9.92 9.45
N HIS A 12 10.08 -8.88 9.52
CA HIS A 12 10.50 -7.47 9.61
C HIS A 12 11.37 -6.94 8.45
N SER A 13 11.47 -7.66 7.33
CA SER A 13 12.22 -7.21 6.14
C SER A 13 11.57 -6.02 5.41
N ARG A 14 10.34 -5.66 5.76
CA ARG A 14 9.56 -4.55 5.19
C ARG A 14 9.17 -3.57 6.31
N PRO A 15 10.13 -2.86 6.92
CA PRO A 15 9.91 -2.06 8.14
C PRO A 15 9.02 -0.83 7.94
N TYR A 16 8.66 -0.52 6.70
CA TYR A 16 7.72 0.55 6.37
C TYR A 16 6.27 0.10 6.32
N MET A 17 5.99 -1.21 6.37
CA MET A 17 4.63 -1.71 6.29
C MET A 17 3.81 -1.32 7.51
N ALA A 18 2.56 -0.96 7.25
CA ALA A 18 1.56 -0.66 8.25
C ALA A 18 0.33 -1.55 8.00
N TYR A 19 -0.11 -2.28 9.01
CA TYR A 19 -1.41 -2.92 8.97
C TYR A 19 -2.46 -1.95 9.50
N LEU A 20 -3.52 -1.72 8.72
CA LEU A 20 -4.64 -0.89 9.08
C LEU A 20 -5.78 -1.80 9.50
N LYS A 21 -6.01 -1.89 10.81
CA LYS A 21 -7.13 -2.64 11.37
C LYS A 21 -8.38 -1.77 11.31
N LEU A 22 -9.39 -2.25 10.57
CA LEU A 22 -10.75 -1.73 10.56
C LEU A 22 -11.66 -2.68 11.37
N GLU A 23 -12.92 -2.30 11.59
CA GLU A 23 -13.86 -3.08 12.42
C GLU A 23 -14.13 -4.49 11.89
N SER A 24 -14.28 -4.63 10.57
CA SER A 24 -14.64 -5.88 9.90
C SER A 24 -13.65 -6.32 8.82
N SER A 25 -12.54 -5.60 8.65
CA SER A 25 -11.56 -5.86 7.60
C SER A 25 -10.17 -5.32 7.94
N GLY A 26 -9.19 -5.62 7.09
CA GLY A 26 -7.85 -5.07 7.14
C GLY A 26 -7.49 -4.42 5.81
N CYS A 27 -6.70 -3.34 5.88
CA CYS A 27 -6.00 -2.78 4.72
C CYS A 27 -4.49 -2.75 4.99
N GLY A 28 -3.72 -2.68 3.92
CA GLY A 28 -2.33 -2.26 3.95
C GLY A 28 -2.18 -0.74 4.04
N GLY A 29 -1.00 -0.33 4.44
CA GLY A 29 -0.51 1.02 4.40
C GLY A 29 1.01 1.00 4.53
N PHE A 30 1.62 2.18 4.43
CA PHE A 30 3.06 2.29 4.60
C PHE A 30 3.48 3.66 5.16
N LEU A 31 4.50 3.63 6.01
CA LEU A 31 5.04 4.81 6.68
C LEU A 31 5.92 5.62 5.71
N VAL A 32 5.51 6.85 5.41
CA VAL A 32 6.22 7.75 4.48
C VAL A 32 6.99 8.86 5.21
N ALA A 33 6.60 9.14 6.45
CA ALA A 33 7.31 9.99 7.40
C ALA A 33 6.95 9.53 8.84
N PRO A 34 7.69 9.95 9.88
CA PRO A 34 7.43 9.49 11.25
C PRO A 34 6.02 9.74 11.76
N ASP A 35 5.29 10.69 11.17
CA ASP A 35 3.92 11.09 11.53
C ASP A 35 2.87 10.75 10.47
N TRP A 36 3.27 10.09 9.37
CA TRP A 36 2.44 9.93 8.18
C TRP A 36 2.46 8.52 7.62
N VAL A 37 1.28 7.90 7.56
CA VAL A 37 1.03 6.67 6.80
C VAL A 37 0.25 7.02 5.54
N MET A 38 0.63 6.39 4.43
CA MET A 38 -0.10 6.44 3.17
C MET A 38 -0.85 5.12 2.95
N THR A 39 -2.06 5.21 2.42
CA THR A 39 -2.92 4.07 2.08
C THR A 39 -3.91 4.45 0.96
N ALA A 40 -4.80 3.54 0.60
CA ALA A 40 -5.89 3.79 -0.35
C ALA A 40 -7.03 4.55 0.33
N ALA A 41 -7.73 5.41 -0.41
CA ALA A 41 -8.85 6.19 0.12
C ALA A 41 -10.09 5.33 0.38
N HIS A 42 -10.25 4.21 -0.33
CA HIS A 42 -11.33 3.26 -0.08
C HIS A 42 -11.18 2.51 1.26
N CYS A 43 -9.99 2.51 1.87
CA CYS A 43 -9.74 1.97 3.22
C CYS A 43 -10.30 2.92 4.30
N LYS A 44 -11.60 3.20 4.25
CA LYS A 44 -12.28 4.15 5.13
C LYS A 44 -12.89 3.43 6.34
N GLY A 45 -12.79 4.06 7.50
CA GLY A 45 -13.42 3.59 8.73
C GLY A 45 -12.66 4.10 9.95
N ASN A 46 -12.97 3.55 11.12
CA ASN A 46 -12.16 3.76 12.31
C ASN A 46 -10.90 2.90 12.21
N ILE A 47 -9.75 3.53 11.95
CA ILE A 47 -8.49 2.84 11.69
C ILE A 47 -7.60 2.82 12.93
N THR A 48 -7.14 1.62 13.30
CA THR A 48 -5.98 1.43 14.16
C THR A 48 -4.79 0.98 13.33
N ILE A 49 -3.67 1.69 13.45
CA ILE A 49 -2.43 1.39 12.73
C ILE A 49 -1.55 0.48 13.60
N ILE A 50 -1.03 -0.60 13.01
CA ILE A 50 -0.02 -1.46 13.61
C ILE A 50 1.23 -1.42 12.72
N LEU A 51 2.31 -0.84 13.24
CA LEU A 51 3.63 -0.80 12.59
C LEU A 51 4.53 -1.91 13.15
N GLY A 52 5.54 -2.34 12.39
CA GLY A 52 6.56 -3.28 12.88
C GLY A 52 6.09 -4.72 13.08
N ALA A 53 4.88 -5.06 12.60
CA ALA A 53 4.34 -6.41 12.66
C ALA A 53 4.94 -7.31 11.56
N HIS A 54 5.22 -8.57 11.89
CA HIS A 54 5.27 -9.66 10.94
C HIS A 54 3.96 -10.44 11.00
N ASN A 55 3.56 -10.88 12.19
CA ASN A 55 2.29 -11.53 12.46
C ASN A 55 1.27 -10.58 13.11
N ILE A 56 0.16 -10.29 12.44
CA ILE A 56 -0.87 -9.33 12.90
C ILE A 56 -1.82 -9.89 13.97
N TYR A 57 -1.82 -11.21 14.21
CA TYR A 57 -2.65 -11.84 15.24
C TYR A 57 -1.86 -12.29 16.47
N ARG A 58 -0.52 -12.23 16.42
CA ARG A 58 0.33 -12.47 17.57
C ARG A 58 0.91 -11.15 18.08
N PRO A 59 0.93 -10.93 19.41
CA PRO A 59 1.64 -9.80 19.98
C PRO A 59 3.14 -9.99 19.74
N GLU A 60 3.77 -8.99 19.13
CA GLU A 60 5.22 -8.95 18.90
C GLU A 60 5.77 -7.70 19.59
N THR A 61 6.92 -7.82 20.26
CA THR A 61 7.57 -6.71 20.99
C THR A 61 8.02 -5.58 20.06
N THR A 62 8.10 -5.85 18.76
CA THR A 62 8.45 -4.90 17.69
C THR A 62 7.27 -4.02 17.27
N GLN A 63 6.04 -4.38 17.66
CA GLN A 63 4.83 -3.71 17.19
C GLN A 63 4.63 -2.35 17.86
N GLN A 64 4.15 -1.40 17.06
CA GLN A 64 3.68 -0.10 17.54
C GLN A 64 2.23 0.09 17.14
N VAL A 65 1.32 0.01 18.11
CA VAL A 65 -0.11 0.23 17.92
C VAL A 65 -0.42 1.71 18.10
N ARG A 66 -1.16 2.29 17.15
CA ARG A 66 -1.37 3.74 17.04
C ARG A 66 -2.76 4.07 16.50
N GLY A 67 -3.46 4.98 17.15
CA GLY A 67 -4.73 5.53 16.64
C GLY A 67 -4.50 6.62 15.59
N VAL A 68 -5.48 6.82 14.71
CA VAL A 68 -5.48 7.90 13.70
C VAL A 68 -6.28 9.09 14.22
N LEU A 69 -5.75 10.31 14.07
CA LEU A 69 -6.45 11.55 14.45
C LEU A 69 -7.02 12.28 13.23
N GLN A 70 -6.29 12.28 12.12
CA GLN A 70 -6.68 12.98 10.91
C GLN A 70 -6.58 12.08 9.70
N TYR A 71 -7.63 12.14 8.89
CA TYR A 71 -7.77 11.43 7.63
C TYR A 71 -7.76 12.47 6.52
N HIS A 72 -6.82 12.34 5.58
CA HIS A 72 -6.69 13.23 4.43
C HIS A 72 -6.86 12.40 3.15
N PRO A 73 -8.09 11.96 2.81
CA PRO A 73 -8.35 11.38 1.50
C PRO A 73 -8.17 12.45 0.42
N HIS A 74 -7.77 12.04 -0.78
CA HIS A 74 -7.72 12.98 -1.90
C HIS A 74 -9.11 13.58 -2.15
N PRO A 75 -9.25 14.92 -2.28
CA PRO A 75 -10.56 15.56 -2.43
C PRO A 75 -11.31 15.16 -3.70
N GLY A 76 -10.57 14.70 -4.72
CA GLY A 76 -11.14 14.14 -5.94
C GLY A 76 -11.39 12.63 -5.90
N TYR A 77 -11.29 11.97 -4.74
CA TYR A 77 -11.59 10.54 -4.62
C TYR A 77 -13.04 10.26 -5.02
N ASN A 78 -13.24 9.31 -5.93
CA ASN A 78 -14.56 8.89 -6.38
C ASN A 78 -14.75 7.39 -6.09
N PRO A 79 -15.67 7.00 -5.19
CA PRO A 79 -15.86 5.61 -4.81
C PRO A 79 -16.49 4.74 -5.91
N THR A 80 -17.17 5.34 -6.89
CA THR A 80 -17.78 4.61 -8.02
C THR A 80 -16.75 4.20 -9.05
N THR A 81 -15.80 5.09 -9.37
CA THR A 81 -14.75 4.83 -10.37
C THR A 81 -13.43 4.41 -9.75
N VAL A 82 -13.32 4.46 -8.42
CA VAL A 82 -12.09 4.26 -7.63
C VAL A 82 -10.97 5.19 -8.12
N ALA A 83 -11.34 6.35 -8.67
CA ALA A 83 -10.38 7.37 -9.11
C ALA A 83 -9.80 8.12 -7.92
N ASN A 84 -8.52 8.50 -8.01
CA ASN A 84 -7.80 9.22 -6.95
C ASN A 84 -7.81 8.49 -5.60
N ASP A 85 -7.64 7.18 -5.64
CA ASP A 85 -7.69 6.30 -4.48
C ASP A 85 -6.40 6.35 -3.65
N ILE A 86 -6.21 7.48 -2.96
CA ILE A 86 -5.07 7.75 -2.08
C ILE A 86 -5.54 8.55 -0.86
N MET A 87 -5.04 8.15 0.31
CA MET A 87 -5.29 8.81 1.58
C MET A 87 -4.01 8.89 2.40
N LEU A 88 -3.80 10.02 3.06
CA LEU A 88 -2.77 10.22 4.06
C LEU A 88 -3.43 10.19 5.45
N LEU A 89 -2.86 9.37 6.33
CA LEU A 89 -3.27 9.24 7.71
C LEU A 89 -2.22 9.93 8.59
N LYS A 90 -2.69 10.81 9.47
CA LYS A 90 -1.86 11.45 10.50
C LYS A 90 -2.40 11.01 11.86
N ALA A 91 -1.54 10.39 12.64
CA ALA A 91 -1.87 10.06 14.02
C ALA A 91 -1.54 11.23 14.95
N ARG A 92 -2.12 11.18 16.15
CA ARG A 92 -2.18 12.21 17.21
C ARG A 92 -1.21 13.41 17.11
N GLN A 93 -1.75 14.61 17.33
CA GLN A 93 -1.01 15.79 17.74
C GLN A 93 -0.54 15.59 19.20
N SER A 94 0.72 15.22 19.44
CA SER A 94 1.23 15.10 20.82
C SER A 94 2.66 15.62 20.96
N CYS A 95 2.94 16.18 22.13
CA CYS A 95 4.10 16.96 22.56
C CYS A 95 5.45 16.19 22.56
N SER A 96 5.52 15.03 21.92
CA SER A 96 6.71 14.21 21.70
C SER A 96 7.19 14.38 20.26
N ARG A 97 8.52 14.36 20.03
CA ARG A 97 9.13 14.73 18.73
C ARG A 97 8.57 13.97 17.50
N GLN A 98 8.09 12.71 17.62
CA GLN A 98 7.60 11.88 16.50
C GLN A 98 6.53 10.86 16.97
N TRP A 99 5.59 10.50 16.10
CA TRP A 99 4.50 9.53 16.31
C TRP A 99 4.95 8.07 16.26
N ALA A 100 5.66 7.70 15.19
CA ALA A 100 6.31 6.40 15.06
C ALA A 100 7.73 6.49 15.63
N THR A 101 8.06 5.58 16.54
CA THR A 101 9.43 5.46 17.05
C THR A 101 10.24 4.70 16.02
N LEU A 102 11.03 5.40 15.20
CA LEU A 102 11.83 4.73 14.17
C LEU A 102 12.90 3.83 14.80
N ASN A 103 13.01 2.59 14.32
CA ASN A 103 13.99 1.60 14.76
C ASN A 103 14.27 0.60 13.61
N GLU A 104 14.87 -0.55 13.91
CA GLU A 104 15.15 -1.57 12.88
C GLU A 104 13.89 -2.19 12.25
N TYR A 105 12.77 -2.21 12.99
CA TYR A 105 11.48 -2.80 12.61
C TYR A 105 10.49 -1.78 12.04
N VAL A 106 10.68 -0.49 12.32
CA VAL A 106 9.81 0.61 11.89
C VAL A 106 10.65 1.70 11.23
N LYS A 107 10.53 1.81 9.90
CA LYS A 107 11.26 2.78 9.07
C LYS A 107 10.33 3.41 8.05
N THR A 108 10.73 4.57 7.52
CA THR A 108 10.00 5.20 6.42
C THR A 108 10.45 4.63 5.08
N ILE A 109 9.56 4.65 4.08
CA ILE A 109 9.91 4.39 2.68
C ILE A 109 9.91 5.71 1.88
N PRO A 110 10.95 5.96 1.06
CA PRO A 110 10.99 7.17 0.25
C PRO A 110 9.93 7.15 -0.87
N LEU A 111 9.43 8.34 -1.19
CA LEU A 111 8.54 8.59 -2.32
C LEU A 111 9.35 9.01 -3.56
N PRO A 112 8.82 8.82 -4.78
CA PRO A 112 9.44 9.31 -6.00
C PRO A 112 9.62 10.83 -5.95
N LYS A 113 10.75 11.30 -6.46
CA LYS A 113 11.07 12.74 -6.52
C LYS A 113 10.44 13.42 -7.74
N THR A 114 10.30 12.68 -8.84
CA THR A 114 9.80 13.19 -10.12
C THR A 114 8.44 12.58 -10.47
N GLY A 115 7.71 13.28 -11.34
CA GLY A 115 6.42 12.84 -11.87
C GLY A 115 6.52 11.78 -12.98
N SER A 116 7.72 11.29 -13.29
CA SER A 116 7.98 10.44 -14.47
C SER A 116 7.36 9.05 -14.35
N ASP A 117 6.96 8.50 -15.50
CA ASP A 117 6.50 7.12 -15.62
C ASP A 117 7.62 6.15 -15.30
N LEU A 118 7.27 5.02 -14.67
CA LEU A 118 8.17 3.88 -14.63
C LEU A 118 8.18 3.20 -16.00
N PRO A 119 9.35 2.83 -16.54
CA PRO A 119 9.43 2.04 -17.77
C PRO A 119 8.63 0.74 -17.67
N THR A 120 8.01 0.33 -18.77
CA THR A 120 7.37 -0.99 -18.87
C THR A 120 8.38 -2.09 -18.55
N GLY A 121 7.95 -3.11 -17.82
CA GLY A 121 8.81 -4.21 -17.38
C GLY A 121 9.67 -3.89 -16.16
N THR A 122 9.60 -2.67 -15.60
CA THR A 122 10.27 -2.34 -14.33
C THR A 122 9.80 -3.33 -13.26
N ARG A 123 10.75 -4.03 -12.64
CA ARG A 123 10.49 -4.97 -11.56
C ARG A 123 10.19 -4.23 -10.26
N CYS A 124 9.12 -4.64 -9.62
CA CYS A 124 8.63 -4.11 -8.37
C CYS A 124 8.22 -5.26 -7.45
N SER A 125 7.90 -4.93 -6.21
CA SER A 125 7.33 -5.86 -5.24
C SER A 125 6.12 -5.27 -4.57
N ILE A 126 5.20 -6.14 -4.18
CA ILE A 126 4.08 -5.84 -3.31
C ILE A 126 4.20 -6.68 -2.04
N SER A 127 3.69 -6.16 -0.94
CA SER A 127 3.68 -6.86 0.34
C SER A 127 2.38 -6.55 1.08
N GLY A 128 1.86 -7.51 1.83
CA GLY A 128 0.62 -7.36 2.57
C GLY A 128 0.23 -8.59 3.38
N TRP A 129 -0.89 -8.47 4.08
CA TRP A 129 -1.51 -9.52 4.91
C TRP A 129 -2.84 -9.96 4.30
N GLY A 130 -2.99 -9.80 2.97
CA GLY A 130 -4.18 -10.21 2.26
C GLY A 130 -4.38 -11.72 2.23
N LEU A 131 -5.46 -12.12 1.57
CA LEU A 131 -5.83 -13.51 1.36
C LEU A 131 -4.74 -14.27 0.60
N ILE A 132 -4.49 -15.48 1.08
CA ILE A 132 -3.73 -16.51 0.38
C ILE A 132 -4.71 -17.56 -0.14
N ASP A 133 -4.26 -18.33 -1.14
CA ASP A 133 -5.07 -19.29 -1.91
C ASP A 133 -6.23 -19.95 -1.13
N GLY A 134 -7.44 -19.96 -1.68
CA GLY A 134 -8.60 -20.64 -1.10
C GLY A 134 -9.30 -19.97 0.10
N ASN A 135 -9.29 -18.63 0.19
CA ASN A 135 -9.90 -17.81 1.26
C ASN A 135 -9.19 -17.87 2.63
N GLU A 136 -7.96 -18.35 2.71
CA GLU A 136 -7.22 -18.37 3.97
C GLU A 136 -6.61 -16.98 4.22
N VAL A 137 -6.98 -16.31 5.31
CA VAL A 137 -6.39 -15.01 5.70
C VAL A 137 -4.99 -15.27 6.26
N THR A 138 -3.97 -14.56 5.76
CA THR A 138 -2.64 -14.67 6.39
C THR A 138 -2.58 -13.87 7.67
N SER A 139 -2.15 -14.55 8.72
CA SER A 139 -1.70 -13.85 9.92
C SER A 139 -0.34 -13.19 9.73
N LYS A 140 0.45 -13.58 8.73
CA LYS A 140 1.85 -13.15 8.51
C LYS A 140 2.01 -12.30 7.26
N LEU A 141 3.05 -11.48 7.21
CA LEU A 141 3.37 -10.67 6.03
C LEU A 141 3.89 -11.56 4.90
N PHE A 142 3.32 -11.41 3.72
CA PHE A 142 3.78 -12.04 2.50
C PHE A 142 4.19 -10.99 1.46
N GLU A 143 4.93 -11.45 0.44
CA GLU A 143 5.34 -10.61 -0.67
C GLU A 143 5.37 -11.34 -2.00
N SER A 144 5.19 -10.56 -3.08
CA SER A 144 5.28 -11.04 -4.45
C SER A 144 6.02 -10.05 -5.34
N LYS A 145 6.60 -10.56 -6.42
CA LYS A 145 7.29 -9.78 -7.45
C LYS A 145 6.32 -9.53 -8.61
N VAL A 146 6.23 -8.27 -9.01
CA VAL A 146 5.39 -7.83 -10.12
C VAL A 146 6.22 -6.96 -11.07
N ALA A 147 5.72 -6.71 -12.27
CA ALA A 147 6.34 -5.80 -13.21
C ALA A 147 5.34 -4.79 -13.76
N ILE A 148 5.83 -3.58 -14.08
CA ILE A 148 5.00 -2.51 -14.64
C ILE A 148 4.50 -2.90 -16.04
N TYR A 149 3.19 -2.81 -16.24
CA TYR A 149 2.55 -2.98 -17.54
C TYR A 149 2.58 -1.66 -18.32
N SER A 150 2.67 -1.76 -19.65
CA SER A 150 2.50 -0.57 -20.48
C SER A 150 1.07 -0.06 -20.36
N ARG A 151 0.90 1.27 -20.40
CA ARG A 151 -0.43 1.88 -20.35
C ARG A 151 -1.35 1.33 -21.44
N ARG A 152 -0.83 1.17 -22.67
CA ARG A 152 -1.58 0.56 -23.79
C ARG A 152 -2.10 -0.84 -23.45
N LYS A 153 -1.27 -1.73 -22.90
CA LYS A 153 -1.71 -3.07 -22.50
C LYS A 153 -2.72 -3.00 -21.37
N CYS A 154 -2.48 -2.15 -20.38
CA CYS A 154 -3.41 -2.04 -19.25
C CYS A 154 -4.78 -1.50 -19.67
N SER A 155 -4.84 -0.53 -20.58
CA SER A 155 -6.11 0.01 -21.10
C SER A 155 -6.96 -1.02 -21.85
N LEU A 156 -6.39 -2.14 -22.32
CA LEU A 156 -7.17 -3.25 -22.88
C LEU A 156 -7.99 -3.98 -21.81
N PHE A 157 -7.48 -4.05 -20.58
CA PHE A 157 -8.17 -4.65 -19.44
C PHE A 157 -9.04 -3.62 -18.69
N TYR A 158 -8.56 -2.37 -18.61
CA TYR A 158 -9.23 -1.28 -17.90
C TYR A 158 -9.41 -0.06 -18.83
N PRO A 159 -10.51 0.00 -19.61
CA PRO A 159 -10.73 1.06 -20.61
C PRO A 159 -10.72 2.49 -20.04
N HIS A 160 -11.04 2.66 -18.76
CA HIS A 160 -11.11 3.95 -18.08
C HIS A 160 -9.87 4.29 -17.22
N LEU A 161 -8.72 3.70 -17.53
CA LEU A 161 -7.47 3.91 -16.77
C LEU A 161 -6.97 5.36 -16.83
N SER A 162 -7.09 6.08 -15.72
CA SER A 162 -6.63 7.47 -15.61
C SER A 162 -5.10 7.62 -15.56
N THR A 163 -4.58 8.83 -15.77
CA THR A 163 -3.14 9.15 -15.61
C THR A 163 -2.67 9.06 -14.15
N GLY A 164 -3.60 9.09 -13.20
CA GLY A 164 -3.37 8.84 -11.78
C GLY A 164 -3.19 7.36 -11.43
N MET A 165 -3.29 6.46 -12.41
CA MET A 165 -3.21 5.01 -12.21
C MET A 165 -2.02 4.41 -12.98
N VAL A 166 -1.51 3.30 -12.47
CA VAL A 166 -0.50 2.45 -13.09
C VAL A 166 -0.87 0.99 -12.87
N CYS A 167 -0.46 0.11 -13.78
CA CYS A 167 -0.76 -1.31 -13.65
C CYS A 167 0.51 -2.09 -13.48
N ALA A 168 0.44 -3.09 -12.64
CA ALA A 168 1.51 -4.06 -12.43
C ALA A 168 0.89 -5.42 -12.22
N GLY A 169 1.63 -6.46 -12.56
CA GLY A 169 1.20 -7.82 -12.34
C GLY A 169 2.34 -8.79 -12.57
N SER A 170 2.13 -10.04 -12.20
CA SER A 170 3.06 -11.12 -12.48
C SER A 170 2.85 -11.64 -13.91
N PHE A 171 3.93 -11.73 -14.69
CA PHE A 171 3.87 -12.35 -16.03
C PHE A 171 3.77 -13.87 -16.00
N HIS A 172 4.02 -14.51 -14.84
CA HIS A 172 4.15 -15.96 -14.70
C HIS A 172 3.07 -16.60 -13.83
N GLN A 173 2.14 -15.82 -13.28
CA GLN A 173 1.12 -16.30 -12.35
C GLN A 173 -0.28 -15.95 -12.86
N LEU A 174 -1.23 -16.83 -12.56
CA LEU A 174 -2.59 -16.76 -13.07
C LEU A 174 -3.48 -15.80 -12.27
N THR A 175 -3.03 -15.36 -11.09
CA THR A 175 -3.78 -14.45 -10.23
C THR A 175 -2.93 -13.33 -9.67
N ASP A 176 -3.53 -12.16 -9.44
CA ASP A 176 -2.88 -10.96 -8.91
C ASP A 176 -3.47 -10.57 -7.53
N SER A 177 -2.92 -9.53 -6.90
CA SER A 177 -3.26 -8.95 -5.58
C SER A 177 -4.63 -9.33 -4.98
N SER A 178 -4.63 -9.75 -3.72
CA SER A 178 -5.79 -10.29 -3.02
C SER A 178 -6.53 -9.26 -2.15
N GLN A 179 -7.71 -9.62 -1.62
CA GLN A 179 -8.37 -8.80 -0.58
C GLN A 179 -7.46 -8.69 0.65
N GLY A 180 -7.25 -7.47 1.15
CA GLY A 180 -6.42 -7.17 2.33
C GLY A 180 -5.02 -6.63 2.02
N ASP A 181 -4.56 -6.70 0.76
CA ASP A 181 -3.34 -6.00 0.30
C ASP A 181 -3.62 -4.54 -0.07
N SER A 182 -4.90 -4.19 -0.29
CA SER A 182 -5.37 -2.84 -0.62
C SER A 182 -4.78 -1.77 0.31
N GLY A 183 -4.26 -0.69 -0.27
CA GLY A 183 -3.57 0.36 0.46
C GLY A 183 -2.08 0.09 0.71
N GLY A 184 -1.60 -1.14 0.50
CA GLY A 184 -0.18 -1.49 0.56
C GLY A 184 0.66 -0.84 -0.55
N PRO A 185 1.99 -0.76 -0.40
CA PRO A 185 2.86 -0.11 -1.37
C PRO A 185 3.22 -1.03 -2.56
N LEU A 186 3.25 -0.46 -3.76
CA LEU A 186 4.00 -0.98 -4.89
C LEU A 186 5.42 -0.40 -4.84
N VAL A 187 6.40 -1.22 -4.50
CA VAL A 187 7.79 -0.80 -4.28
C VAL A 187 8.65 -1.13 -5.49
N CYS A 188 9.28 -0.11 -6.07
CA CYS A 188 10.19 -0.26 -7.19
C CYS A 188 11.49 0.50 -6.86
N LYS A 189 12.66 -0.15 -7.03
CA LYS A 189 13.97 0.44 -6.71
C LYS A 189 14.01 1.07 -5.29
N ASN A 190 13.45 0.36 -4.30
CA ASN A 190 13.36 0.76 -2.89
C ASN A 190 12.56 2.05 -2.61
N MET A 191 11.68 2.47 -3.54
CA MET A 191 10.75 3.59 -3.35
C MET A 191 9.31 3.13 -3.53
N ALA A 192 8.37 3.74 -2.80
CA ALA A 192 6.94 3.52 -3.00
C ALA A 192 6.46 4.30 -4.23
N HIS A 193 6.19 3.60 -5.33
CA HIS A 193 5.74 4.19 -6.59
C HIS A 193 4.23 4.09 -6.80
N GLY A 194 3.57 3.16 -6.13
CA GLY A 194 2.12 3.04 -6.18
C GLY A 194 1.50 2.54 -4.88
N ILE A 195 0.18 2.55 -4.85
CA ILE A 195 -0.66 2.04 -3.76
C ILE A 195 -1.59 0.98 -4.36
N VAL A 196 -1.67 -0.22 -3.79
CA VAL A 196 -2.61 -1.26 -4.22
C VAL A 196 -4.03 -0.70 -4.13
N SER A 197 -4.80 -0.73 -5.21
CA SER A 197 -6.12 -0.10 -5.28
C SER A 197 -7.22 -1.11 -5.61
N PHE A 198 -7.27 -1.62 -6.85
CA PHE A 198 -8.25 -2.61 -7.29
C PHE A 198 -7.69 -3.46 -8.43
N GLY A 199 -8.34 -4.57 -8.74
CA GLY A 199 -7.96 -5.41 -9.87
C GLY A 199 -8.94 -6.54 -10.11
N TYR A 200 -8.83 -7.17 -11.27
CA TYR A 200 -9.44 -8.46 -11.51
C TYR A 200 -8.64 -9.57 -10.83
N PRO A 201 -9.22 -10.78 -10.65
CA PRO A 201 -8.48 -11.91 -10.13
C PRO A 201 -7.22 -12.22 -10.94
N GLN A 202 -7.22 -11.99 -12.25
CA GLN A 202 -6.06 -12.17 -13.14
C GLN A 202 -5.26 -10.88 -13.32
N PRO A 203 -3.93 -10.96 -13.48
CA PRO A 203 -3.09 -9.79 -13.73
C PRO A 203 -3.44 -9.11 -15.07
N PRO A 204 -3.25 -7.78 -15.17
CA PRO A 204 -2.65 -6.92 -14.15
C PRO A 204 -3.68 -6.33 -13.18
N SER A 205 -3.24 -6.01 -11.96
CA SER A 205 -3.95 -5.14 -11.02
C SER A 205 -3.63 -3.66 -11.25
N VAL A 206 -4.52 -2.79 -10.75
CA VAL A 206 -4.40 -1.33 -10.80
C VAL A 206 -3.95 -0.77 -9.46
N TYR A 207 -3.01 0.17 -9.56
CA TYR A 207 -2.40 0.86 -8.44
C TYR A 207 -2.57 2.36 -8.62
N THR A 208 -2.82 3.08 -7.53
CA THR A 208 -2.74 4.54 -7.54
C THR A 208 -1.29 4.96 -7.72
N ARG A 209 -1.01 5.77 -8.74
CA ARG A 209 0.34 6.21 -9.10
C ARG A 209 0.74 7.42 -8.26
N ILE A 210 1.57 7.20 -7.25
CA ILE A 210 2.00 8.23 -6.27
C ILE A 210 2.61 9.46 -6.95
N ALA A 211 3.39 9.25 -8.03
CA ALA A 211 4.03 10.34 -8.78
C ALA A 211 3.05 11.42 -9.27
N SER A 212 1.81 11.04 -9.61
CA SER A 212 0.76 11.97 -10.06
C SER A 212 0.18 12.83 -8.92
N TYR A 213 0.41 12.44 -7.66
CA TYR A 213 -0.16 13.10 -6.47
C TYR A 213 0.89 13.86 -5.65
N LEU A 214 2.16 13.90 -6.07
CA LEU A 214 3.23 14.57 -5.33
C LEU A 214 2.89 16.02 -4.91
N PRO A 215 2.28 16.88 -5.75
CA PRO A 215 1.89 18.23 -5.33
C PRO A 215 0.87 18.23 -4.17
N TRP A 216 -0.11 17.33 -4.21
CA TRP A 216 -1.12 17.17 -3.16
C TRP A 216 -0.49 16.61 -1.88
N ILE A 217 0.33 15.55 -1.99
CA ILE A 217 1.05 14.93 -0.86
C ILE A 217 1.87 15.99 -0.11
N ARG A 218 2.69 16.77 -0.84
CA ARG A 218 3.51 17.84 -0.24
C ARG A 218 2.69 18.92 0.45
N ARG A 219 1.50 19.25 -0.07
CA ARG A 219 0.60 20.24 0.53
C ARG A 219 -0.01 19.72 1.82
N VAL A 220 -0.45 18.46 1.84
CA VAL A 220 -1.06 17.84 3.01
C VAL A 220 -0.03 17.61 4.12
N MET A 221 1.15 17.08 3.79
CA MET A 221 2.21 16.78 4.77
C MET A 221 2.86 18.02 5.40
N LYS A 222 2.58 19.22 4.88
CA LYS A 222 3.00 20.50 5.49
C LYS A 222 2.04 20.99 6.60
N LYS A 223 0.85 20.40 6.71
CA LYS A 223 -0.12 20.68 7.79
C LYS A 223 0.22 19.87 9.03
#